data_AF-A0A7J3TXA4-F1
#
_entry.id   AF-A0A7J3TXA4-F1
#
_cell.length_a   1.000
_cell.length_b   1.000
_cell.length_c   1.000
_cell.angle_alpha   90.00
_cell.angle_beta   90.00
_cell.angle_gamma   90.00
#
_symmetry.space_group_name_H-M   'P 1'
#
loop_
_entity.id
_entity.type
_entity.pdbx_description
1 polymer ?
#
loop_
_entity_poly.entity_id
_entity_poly.type
_entity_poly.pdbx_seq_one_letter_code
_entity_poly.pdbx_strand_id
1 'polypeptide(L)' 'MGKRVKELWKLYEVDYKTMRITFKGKKCPRCGKFMAHHLTPVSRWACGGCGYTDYERKRQS' A
#
# COMPACT_ATOMS: atom_id res chain seq x y z
N MET A 1 -7.40 6.60 24.72
CA MET A 1 -6.76 5.51 23.93
C MET A 1 -5.96 6.10 22.79
N GLY A 2 -4.63 6.22 22.94
CA GLY A 2 -3.75 6.76 21.91
C GLY A 2 -3.58 5.78 20.74
N LYS A 3 -3.90 6.21 19.53
CA LYS A 3 -3.68 5.40 18.32
C LYS A 3 -2.16 5.33 18.06
N ARG A 4 -1.58 4.13 17.98
CA ARG A 4 -0.19 3.95 17.55
C ARG A 4 -0.04 4.53 16.14
N VAL A 5 0.83 5.52 15.98
CA VAL A 5 1.16 6.09 14.67
C VAL A 5 1.94 5.02 13.90
N LYS A 6 1.39 4.58 12.76
CA LYS A 6 2.13 3.71 11.85
C LYS A 6 3.28 4.50 11.26
N GLU A 7 4.48 3.93 11.34
CA GLU A 7 5.72 4.52 10.86
C GLU A 7 5.72 4.58 9.33
N LEU A 8 5.38 5.74 8.76
CA LEU A 8 5.20 5.93 7.30
C LEU A 8 6.45 5.59 6.50
N TRP A 9 7.64 5.85 7.05
CA TRP A 9 8.92 5.61 6.38
C TRP A 9 9.15 4.13 6.06
N LYS A 10 8.50 3.19 6.76
CA LYS A 10 8.61 1.76 6.48
C LYS A 10 8.03 1.35 5.12
N LEU A 11 7.22 2.21 4.49
CA LEU A 11 6.66 1.96 3.16
C LEU A 11 7.62 2.35 2.02
N TYR A 12 8.76 2.96 2.34
CA TYR A 12 9.75 3.36 1.36
C TYR A 12 11.04 2.56 1.55
N GLU A 13 11.67 2.21 0.44
CA GLU A 13 13.03 1.71 0.41
C GLU A 13 13.93 2.78 -0.19
N VAL A 14 15.13 2.91 0.38
CA VAL A 14 16.16 3.80 -0.13
C VAL A 14 17.33 2.97 -0.59
N ASP A 15 17.62 3.01 -1.88
CA ASP A 15 18.86 2.49 -2.44
C ASP A 15 19.91 3.61 -2.42
N TYR A 16 20.84 3.53 -1.47
CA TYR A 16 21.92 4.52 -1.31
C TYR A 16 23.00 4.43 -2.39
N LYS A 17 23.06 3.34 -3.17
CA LYS A 17 24.03 3.22 -4.27
C LYS A 17 23.58 4.03 -5.49
N THR A 18 22.29 3.96 -5.78
CA THR A 18 21.69 4.68 -6.93
C THR A 18 20.98 5.96 -6.51
N MET A 19 20.95 6.27 -5.20
CA MET A 19 20.21 7.38 -4.60
C MET A 19 18.72 7.38 -4.99
N ARG A 20 18.12 6.19 -5.10
CA ARG A 20 16.74 6.00 -5.54
C ARG A 20 15.84 5.65 -4.37
N ILE A 21 14.67 6.29 -4.31
CA ILE A 21 13.62 5.98 -3.35
C ILE A 21 12.51 5.23 -4.07
N THR A 22 12.16 4.04 -3.57
CA THR A 22 11.06 3.23 -4.12
C THR A 22 9.97 3.03 -3.07
N PHE A 23 8.71 3.10 -3.50
CA PHE A 23 7.57 2.84 -2.63
C PHE A 23 7.19 1.36 -2.72
N LYS A 24 7.08 0.68 -1.58
CA LYS A 24 6.76 -0.75 -1.48
C LYS A 24 5.27 -1.08 -1.63
N GLY A 25 4.40 -0.09 -1.47
CA GLY A 25 2.95 -0.29 -1.56
C GLY A 25 2.40 -0.15 -2.98
N LYS A 26 1.07 -0.15 -3.09
CA LYS A 26 0.35 0.00 -4.37
C LYS A 26 -0.19 1.41 -4.55
N LYS A 27 -0.07 1.95 -5.77
CA LYS A 27 -0.76 3.17 -6.20
C LYS A 27 -2.10 2.82 -6.85
N CYS A 28 -3.10 3.67 -6.64
CA CYS A 28 -4.42 3.49 -7.21
C CYS A 28 -4.35 3.66 -8.74
N PRO A 29 -4.84 2.69 -9.53
CA PRO A 29 -4.84 2.79 -10.99
C PRO A 29 -5.76 3.89 -11.53
N ARG A 30 -6.72 4.36 -10.73
CA ARG A 30 -7.69 5.39 -11.15
C ARG A 30 -7.21 6.81 -10.87
N CYS A 31 -6.61 7.05 -9.69
CA CYS A 31 -6.27 8.40 -9.24
C CYS A 31 -4.82 8.58 -8.77
N GLY A 32 -3.97 7.55 -8.86
CA GLY A 32 -2.54 7.62 -8.51
C GLY A 32 -2.21 7.72 -7.02
N LYS A 33 -3.21 7.88 -6.13
CA LYS A 33 -3.03 7.95 -4.68
C LYS A 33 -2.56 6.62 -4.08
N PHE A 34 -1.90 6.67 -2.93
CA PHE A 34 -1.51 5.46 -2.20
C PHE A 34 -2.72 4.69 -1.70
N MET A 35 -2.66 3.37 -1.85
CA MET A 35 -3.71 2.46 -1.38
C MET A 35 -3.31 1.82 -0.04
N ALA A 36 -4.31 1.55 0.79
CA ALA A 36 -4.13 0.82 2.04
C ALA A 36 -4.28 -0.69 1.80
N HIS A 37 -3.33 -1.46 2.30
CA HIS A 37 -3.39 -2.93 2.27
C HIS A 37 -4.10 -3.43 3.52
N HIS A 38 -5.27 -4.03 3.33
CA HIS A 38 -6.04 -4.67 4.38
C HIS A 38 -5.95 -6.18 4.20
N LEU A 39 -5.33 -6.87 5.14
CA LEU A 39 -5.14 -8.33 5.08
C LEU A 39 -6.38 -9.12 5.51
N THR A 40 -7.24 -8.53 6.34
CA THR A 40 -8.41 -9.19 6.93
C THR A 40 -9.72 -8.46 6.59
N PRO A 41 -10.85 -9.18 6.52
CA PRO A 41 -10.97 -10.66 6.47
C PRO A 41 -10.46 -11.26 5.14
N VAL A 42 -10.43 -10.46 4.07
CA VAL A 42 -9.87 -10.82 2.76
C VAL A 42 -8.84 -9.78 2.37
N SER A 43 -7.71 -10.24 1.84
CA SER A 43 -6.61 -9.38 1.39
C SER A 43 -7.05 -8.48 0.24
N ARG A 44 -7.00 -7.16 0.46
CA ARG A 44 -7.44 -6.16 -0.52
C ARG A 44 -6.64 -4.88 -0.39
N TRP A 45 -6.53 -4.18 -1.51
CA TRP A 45 -6.04 -2.81 -1.59
C TRP A 45 -7.23 -1.88 -1.70
N ALA A 46 -7.39 -0.97 -0.73
CA ALA A 46 -8.45 0.04 -0.75
C ALA A 46 -7.88 1.44 -0.95
N CYS A 47 -8.45 2.21 -1.87
CA CYS A 47 -8.10 3.61 -2.08
C CYS A 47 -9.01 4.51 -1.26
N GLY A 48 -8.45 5.22 -0.28
CA GLY A 48 -9.20 6.19 0.54
C GLY A 48 -9.61 7.47 -0.19
N GLY A 49 -9.11 7.71 -1.42
CA GLY A 49 -9.42 8.92 -2.18
C GLY A 49 -10.62 8.79 -3.13
N CYS A 50 -10.74 7.67 -3.83
CA CYS A 50 -11.82 7.46 -4.83
C CYS A 50 -12.69 6.23 -4.55
N GLY A 51 -12.47 5.53 -3.43
CA GLY A 51 -13.24 4.33 -3.05
C GLY A 51 -12.90 3.06 -3.84
N TYR A 52 -11.98 3.10 -4.80
CA TYR A 52 -11.57 1.92 -5.55
C TYR A 52 -10.96 0.85 -4.65
N THR A 53 -11.42 -0.39 -4.81
CA THR A 53 -10.92 -1.54 -4.05
C THR A 53 -10.50 -2.64 -5.01
N ASP A 54 -9.32 -3.21 -4.80
CA ASP A 54 -8.75 -4.29 -5.59
C ASP A 54 -8.47 -5.48 -4.67
N TYR A 55 -9.11 -6.62 -4.95
CA TYR A 55 -8.99 -7.82 -4.14
C TYR A 55 -7.86 -8.69 -4.68
N GLU A 56 -6.92 -9.06 -3.80
CA GLU A 56 -5.82 -9.92 -4.20
C GLU A 56 -6.35 -11.35 -4.39
N ARG A 57 -6.52 -11.75 -5.65
CA ARG A 57 -6.77 -13.16 -5.97
C ARG A 57 -5.50 -13.94 -5.68
N LYS A 58 -5.52 -14.83 -4.68
CA LYS A 58 -4.47 -15.86 -4.59
C LYS A 58 -4.55 -16.68 -5.88
N ARG A 59 -3.50 -16.64 -6.70
CA ARG A 59 -3.32 -17.64 -7.76
C ARG A 59 -3.30 -19.00 -7.06
N GLN A 60 -4.29 -19.85 -7.36
CA GLN A 60 -4.20 -21.26 -7.03
C GLN A 60 -3.08 -21.82 -7.92
N SER A 61 -1.94 -22.13 -7.30
CA SER A 61 -0.88 -22.95 -7.90
C SER A 61 -1.08 -24.39 -7.48
#